data_AF-A0A8C7P840-F1
#
_entry.id   AF-A0A8C7P840-F1
#
_cell.length_a   1.000
_cell.length_b   1.000
_cell.length_c   1.000
_cell.angle_alpha   90.00
_cell.angle_beta   90.00
_cell.angle_gamma   90.00
#
_symmetry.space_group_name_H-M   'P 1'
#
loop_
_entity.id
_entity.type
_entity.pdbx_description
1 polymer ?
#
loop_
_entity_poly.entity_id
_entity_poly.type
_entity_poly.pdbx_seq_one_letter_code
_entity_poly.pdbx_strand_id
1 'polypeptide(L)'
;ILKKIELMEKKHGQQHQHAAIVEFQCQYMLKHLQSGGQISVHMPPNIAGHWVSTSCEVRPGSEFITRSYLFHHNHTFQVLQFHYRDNRCSSPTYTLLARGNLYLRQASWVVRGGTEADYQLHSVQVVFHSPEAAMDLSQWLKPSCGPPSLGRGGKWEPWEPHVSYDLWSEEEQGRDCAHRLGFTMNELQLVRVERRRHHGVWLPDDHTEELFLGDVHTEHTQRTHHTPSSYQPPLQNTKVRHRDI
;
A
#
# COMPACT_ATOMS: atom_id res chain seq x y z
N ILE A 1 6.37 -63.39 -25.77
CA ILE A 1 5.67 -62.27 -26.46
C ILE A 1 4.36 -61.94 -25.74
N LEU A 2 3.43 -62.90 -25.57
CA LEU A 2 2.14 -62.71 -24.89
C LEU A 2 2.23 -62.08 -23.47
N LYS A 3 3.09 -62.59 -22.58
CA LYS A 3 3.30 -62.01 -21.22
C LYS A 3 3.76 -60.55 -21.22
N LYS A 4 4.42 -60.07 -22.29
CA LYS A 4 4.90 -58.69 -22.39
C LYS A 4 3.77 -57.74 -22.83
N ILE A 5 2.81 -58.24 -23.60
CA ILE A 5 1.63 -57.50 -24.07
C ILE A 5 0.68 -57.25 -22.88
N GLU A 6 0.37 -58.28 -22.07
CA GLU A 6 -0.46 -58.13 -20.86
C GLU A 6 0.12 -57.13 -19.84
N LEU A 7 1.45 -57.07 -19.71
CA LEU A 7 2.11 -56.14 -18.81
C LEU A 7 2.01 -54.69 -19.32
N MET A 8 2.03 -54.48 -20.63
CA MET A 8 1.85 -53.16 -21.24
C MET A 8 0.39 -52.70 -21.14
N GLU A 9 -0.57 -53.60 -21.34
CA GLU A 9 -2.01 -53.30 -21.16
C GLU A 9 -2.35 -52.95 -19.71
N LYS A 10 -1.79 -53.67 -18.73
CA LYS A 10 -1.94 -53.32 -17.30
C LYS A 10 -1.34 -51.96 -16.96
N LYS A 11 -0.15 -51.63 -17.49
CA LYS A 11 0.48 -50.32 -17.29
C LYS A 11 -0.33 -49.20 -17.94
N HIS A 12 -0.86 -49.43 -19.14
CA HIS A 12 -1.71 -48.47 -19.83
C HIS A 12 -3.03 -48.24 -19.07
N GLY A 13 -3.67 -49.30 -18.59
CA GLY A 13 -4.88 -49.22 -17.77
C GLY A 13 -4.66 -48.48 -16.43
N GLN A 14 -3.54 -48.72 -15.76
CA GLN A 14 -3.18 -47.97 -14.54
C GLN A 14 -2.90 -46.48 -14.81
N GLN A 15 -2.28 -46.17 -15.96
CA GLN A 15 -1.99 -44.79 -16.36
C GLN A 15 -3.27 -44.01 -16.70
N HIS A 16 -4.23 -44.64 -17.39
CA HIS A 16 -5.56 -44.05 -17.66
C HIS A 16 -6.39 -43.86 -16.39
N GLN A 17 -6.34 -44.82 -15.46
CA GLN A 17 -7.05 -44.71 -14.19
C GLN A 17 -6.46 -43.61 -13.29
N HIS A 18 -5.14 -43.45 -13.29
CA HIS A 18 -4.47 -42.36 -12.57
C HIS A 18 -4.78 -40.98 -13.20
N ALA A 19 -4.83 -40.89 -14.53
CA ALA A 19 -5.22 -39.66 -15.23
C ALA A 19 -6.66 -39.24 -14.91
N ALA A 20 -7.60 -40.20 -14.90
CA ALA A 20 -9.00 -39.94 -14.56
C ALA A 20 -9.20 -39.47 -13.10
N ILE A 21 -8.42 -40.01 -12.15
CA ILE A 21 -8.46 -39.58 -10.75
C ILE A 21 -7.94 -38.14 -10.59
N VAL A 22 -6.84 -37.81 -11.26
CA VAL A 22 -6.27 -36.45 -11.24
C VAL A 22 -7.23 -35.44 -11.88
N GLU A 23 -7.88 -35.81 -12.99
CA GLU A 23 -8.87 -34.97 -13.66
C GLU A 23 -10.10 -34.71 -12.76
N PHE A 24 -10.62 -35.75 -12.09
CA PHE A 24 -11.74 -35.61 -11.16
C PHE A 24 -11.39 -34.72 -9.94
N GLN A 25 -10.19 -34.88 -9.38
CA GLN A 25 -9.71 -34.02 -8.28
C GLN A 25 -9.54 -32.56 -8.72
N CYS A 26 -9.04 -32.31 -9.94
CA CYS A 26 -8.93 -30.97 -10.52
C CYS A 26 -10.31 -30.33 -10.72
N GLN A 27 -11.27 -31.07 -11.28
CA GLN A 27 -12.65 -30.59 -11.48
C GLN A 27 -13.36 -30.30 -10.15
N TYR A 28 -13.15 -31.14 -9.13
CA TYR A 28 -13.68 -30.93 -7.79
C TYR A 28 -13.12 -29.65 -7.16
N MET A 29 -11.79 -29.47 -7.21
CA MET A 29 -11.11 -28.25 -6.75
C MET A 29 -11.58 -26.99 -7.50
N LEU A 30 -11.75 -27.07 -8.82
CA LEU A 30 -12.26 -25.96 -9.65
C LEU A 30 -13.69 -25.57 -9.28
N LYS A 31 -14.57 -26.54 -9.03
CA LYS A 31 -15.94 -26.27 -8.57
C LYS A 31 -15.94 -25.60 -7.19
N HIS A 32 -15.05 -26.02 -6.29
CA HIS A 32 -14.93 -25.40 -4.97
C HIS A 32 -14.35 -23.98 -5.02
N LEU A 33 -13.43 -23.70 -5.96
CA LEU A 33 -12.96 -22.35 -6.26
C LEU A 33 -14.06 -21.45 -6.83
N GLN A 34 -14.96 -22.00 -7.67
CA GLN A 34 -16.10 -21.27 -8.22
C GLN A 34 -17.21 -21.00 -7.19
N SER A 35 -17.28 -21.81 -6.11
CA SER A 35 -18.24 -21.63 -5.00
C SER A 35 -17.73 -20.73 -3.86
N GLY A 36 -16.44 -20.39 -3.85
CA GLY A 36 -15.85 -19.41 -2.94
C GLY A 36 -16.13 -17.98 -3.41
N GLY A 37 -16.16 -17.01 -2.49
CA GLY A 37 -16.44 -15.60 -2.80
C GLY A 37 -15.68 -15.11 -4.03
N GLN A 38 -16.40 -14.55 -5.01
CA GLN A 38 -15.82 -14.13 -6.28
C GLN A 38 -14.90 -12.92 -6.06
N ILE A 39 -13.60 -13.11 -6.23
CA ILE A 39 -12.60 -12.03 -6.28
C ILE A 39 -12.54 -11.51 -7.71
N SER A 40 -12.79 -10.21 -7.90
CA SER A 40 -12.58 -9.55 -9.19
C SER A 40 -11.49 -8.50 -9.11
N VAL A 41 -10.69 -8.42 -10.17
CA VAL A 41 -9.60 -7.46 -10.37
C VAL A 41 -9.79 -6.81 -11.73
N HIS A 42 -9.79 -5.49 -11.80
CA HIS A 42 -9.86 -4.72 -13.03
C HIS A 42 -8.52 -4.03 -13.30
N MET A 43 -8.06 -4.01 -14.56
CA MET A 43 -6.78 -3.41 -14.96
C MET A 43 -6.96 -2.47 -16.16
N PRO A 44 -6.56 -1.19 -16.07
CA PRO A 44 -6.10 -0.50 -14.85
C PRO A 44 -7.25 -0.34 -13.83
N PRO A 45 -7.00 -0.43 -12.51
CA PRO A 45 -8.06 -0.32 -11.51
C PRO A 45 -8.59 1.12 -11.40
N ASN A 46 -9.85 1.28 -11.02
CA ASN A 46 -10.33 2.57 -10.49
C ASN A 46 -10.02 2.61 -8.99
N ILE A 47 -9.13 3.52 -8.60
CA ILE A 47 -8.69 3.70 -7.21
C ILE A 47 -9.31 4.92 -6.54
N ALA A 48 -10.15 5.70 -7.23
CA ALA A 48 -10.76 6.89 -6.66
C ALA A 48 -11.60 6.53 -5.43
N GLY A 49 -11.37 7.24 -4.33
CA GLY A 49 -11.95 6.93 -3.04
C GLY A 49 -10.99 7.17 -1.89
N HIS A 50 -11.46 6.87 -0.69
CA HIS A 50 -10.69 7.00 0.54
C HIS A 50 -10.38 5.60 1.09
N TRP A 51 -9.11 5.36 1.36
CA TRP A 51 -8.57 4.05 1.70
C TRP A 51 -7.80 4.14 3.00
N VAL A 52 -8.12 3.27 3.96
CA VAL A 52 -7.54 3.34 5.30
C VAL A 52 -6.98 2.00 5.75
N SER A 53 -5.94 2.04 6.57
CA SER A 53 -5.47 0.85 7.28
C SER A 53 -6.56 0.35 8.22
N THR A 54 -6.77 -0.96 8.25
CA THR A 54 -7.73 -1.61 9.17
C THR A 54 -7.10 -1.98 10.51
N SER A 55 -5.77 -1.96 10.58
CA SER A 55 -4.98 -2.31 11.77
C SER A 55 -3.63 -1.59 11.76
N CYS A 56 -2.91 -1.66 12.87
CA CYS A 56 -1.55 -1.12 12.99
C CYS A 56 -0.60 -1.91 12.07
N GLU A 57 0.08 -1.21 11.16
CA GLU A 57 1.02 -1.81 10.23
C GLU A 57 2.44 -1.78 10.82
N VAL A 58 3.09 -2.93 10.85
CA VAL A 58 4.50 -3.04 11.25
C VAL A 58 5.34 -2.97 9.99
N ARG A 59 6.10 -1.89 9.85
CA ARG A 59 7.06 -1.71 8.78
C ARG A 59 8.46 -2.14 9.20
N PRO A 60 9.28 -2.60 8.24
CA PRO A 60 10.70 -2.78 8.47
C PRO A 60 11.36 -1.53 9.08
N GLY A 61 12.33 -1.72 9.98
CA GLY A 61 13.00 -0.62 10.69
C GLY A 61 12.31 -0.19 11.99
N SER A 62 11.50 -1.08 12.59
CA SER A 62 10.75 -0.80 13.84
C SER A 62 9.79 0.39 13.73
N GLU A 63 9.18 0.55 12.57
CA GLU A 63 8.19 1.59 12.31
C GLU A 63 6.77 1.03 12.47
N PHE A 64 5.92 1.77 13.17
CA PHE A 64 4.51 1.44 13.35
C PHE A 64 3.67 2.54 12.73
N ILE A 65 2.85 2.19 11.75
CA ILE A 65 2.07 3.19 11.00
C ILE A 65 0.61 2.81 10.82
N THR A 66 -0.21 3.82 10.59
CA THR A 66 -1.49 3.67 9.89
C THR A 66 -1.53 4.67 8.73
N ARG A 67 -2.34 4.36 7.71
CA ARG A 67 -2.41 5.09 6.45
C ARG A 67 -3.84 5.51 6.17
N SER A 68 -4.01 6.68 5.58
CA SER A 68 -5.30 7.21 5.13
C SER A 68 -5.11 7.97 3.83
N TYR A 69 -5.40 7.31 2.71
CA TYR A 69 -5.09 7.79 1.36
C TYR A 69 -6.37 8.12 0.61
N LEU A 70 -6.41 9.33 0.06
CA LEU A 70 -7.51 9.85 -0.73
C LEU A 70 -7.02 10.02 -2.17
N PHE A 71 -7.64 9.30 -3.09
CA PHE A 71 -7.40 9.44 -4.53
C PHE A 71 -8.62 10.06 -5.19
N HIS A 72 -8.39 11.08 -6.01
CA HIS A 72 -9.43 11.77 -6.74
C HIS A 72 -9.49 11.30 -8.20
N HIS A 73 -10.64 11.53 -8.84
CA HIS A 73 -10.85 11.18 -10.24
C HIS A 73 -9.98 12.01 -11.21
N ASN A 74 -9.46 13.17 -10.77
CA ASN A 74 -8.59 14.05 -11.53
C ASN A 74 -7.09 13.71 -11.33
N HIS A 75 -6.77 12.49 -10.93
CA HIS A 75 -5.41 11.98 -10.68
C HIS A 75 -4.68 12.58 -9.48
N THR A 76 -5.25 13.54 -8.75
CA THR A 76 -4.62 14.05 -7.54
C THR A 76 -4.81 13.09 -6.39
N PHE A 77 -3.86 13.11 -5.46
CA PHE A 77 -3.96 12.37 -4.20
C PHE A 77 -3.60 13.24 -3.01
N GLN A 78 -4.14 12.85 -1.86
CA GLN A 78 -3.68 13.26 -0.55
C GLN A 78 -3.46 12.02 0.29
N VAL A 79 -2.26 11.85 0.83
CA VAL A 79 -1.90 10.71 1.66
C VAL A 79 -1.48 11.18 3.05
N LEU A 80 -2.04 10.54 4.07
CA LEU A 80 -1.66 10.70 5.46
C LEU A 80 -1.00 9.40 5.94
N GLN A 81 0.23 9.49 6.41
CA GLN A 81 0.93 8.43 7.12
C GLN A 81 1.08 8.85 8.59
N PHE A 82 0.37 8.16 9.48
CA PHE A 82 0.47 8.39 10.93
C PHE A 82 1.54 7.46 11.49
N HIS A 83 2.57 8.03 12.11
CA HIS A 83 3.64 7.28 12.77
C HIS A 83 3.37 7.16 14.27
N TYR A 84 3.69 5.99 14.82
CA TYR A 84 3.48 5.66 16.21
C TYR A 84 4.74 5.10 16.84
N ARG A 85 4.84 5.26 18.16
CA ARG A 85 5.95 4.74 18.96
C ARG A 85 5.82 3.25 19.26
N ASP A 86 4.61 2.73 19.26
CA ASP A 86 4.29 1.37 19.72
C ASP A 86 3.55 0.54 18.66
N ASN A 87 3.67 -0.78 18.78
CA ASN A 87 3.07 -1.75 17.86
C ASN A 87 1.55 -1.89 17.93
N ARG A 88 0.89 -1.16 18.84
CA ARG A 88 -0.57 -1.07 18.92
C ARG A 88 -1.08 0.24 18.31
N CYS A 89 -0.19 1.09 17.79
CA CYS A 89 -0.53 2.40 17.26
C CYS A 89 -1.34 3.24 18.27
N SER A 90 -0.94 3.21 19.54
CA SER A 90 -1.63 3.91 20.64
C SER A 90 -1.00 5.25 21.00
N SER A 91 0.29 5.43 20.71
CA SER A 91 1.08 6.62 21.02
C SER A 91 1.57 7.28 19.72
N PRO A 92 0.82 8.24 19.16
CA PRO A 92 1.20 8.92 17.91
C PRO A 92 2.43 9.81 18.13
N THR A 93 3.36 9.82 17.18
CA THR A 93 4.58 10.63 17.21
C THR A 93 4.46 11.82 16.26
N TYR A 94 4.28 11.55 14.98
CA TYR A 94 4.08 12.56 13.93
C TYR A 94 3.22 12.01 12.80
N THR A 95 2.68 12.91 11.98
CA THR A 95 1.96 12.58 10.76
C THR A 95 2.65 13.24 9.58
N LEU A 96 2.87 12.47 8.53
CA LEU A 96 3.28 12.98 7.23
C LEU A 96 2.05 13.14 6.34
N LEU A 97 1.96 14.30 5.71
CA LEU A 97 0.93 14.66 4.76
C LEU A 97 1.59 14.95 3.43
N ALA A 98 1.35 14.12 2.43
CA ALA A 98 1.84 14.35 1.09
C ALA A 98 0.70 14.52 0.09
N ARG A 99 0.94 15.41 -0.87
CA ARG A 99 0.02 15.69 -1.97
C ARG A 99 0.76 15.56 -3.29
N GLY A 100 0.04 15.18 -4.32
CA GLY A 100 0.64 14.94 -5.62
C GLY A 100 -0.34 14.37 -6.63
N ASN A 101 0.21 13.84 -7.72
CA ASN A 101 -0.54 13.21 -8.79
C ASN A 101 -0.10 11.75 -8.98
N LEU A 102 -1.04 10.89 -9.37
CA LEU A 102 -0.81 9.48 -9.64
C LEU A 102 -1.40 9.08 -11.00
N TYR A 103 -0.55 8.54 -11.88
CA TYR A 103 -0.91 8.11 -13.22
C TYR A 103 -0.72 6.59 -13.35
N LEU A 104 -1.82 5.86 -13.42
CA LEU A 104 -1.80 4.42 -13.67
C LEU A 104 -1.35 4.12 -15.11
N ARG A 105 -0.51 3.10 -15.26
CA ARG A 105 0.12 2.69 -16.53
C ARG A 105 -0.33 1.27 -16.93
N GLN A 106 0.62 0.44 -17.37
CA GLN A 106 0.39 -0.94 -17.77
C GLN A 106 0.23 -1.89 -16.58
N ALA A 107 -0.22 -3.12 -16.88
CA ALA A 107 -0.09 -4.22 -15.95
C ALA A 107 1.40 -4.51 -15.67
N SER A 108 1.73 -4.82 -14.41
CA SER A 108 3.09 -5.15 -14.03
C SER A 108 3.52 -6.50 -14.60
N TRP A 109 4.70 -6.51 -15.20
CA TRP A 109 5.35 -7.72 -15.71
C TRP A 109 6.04 -8.52 -14.60
N VAL A 110 6.44 -7.85 -13.52
CA VAL A 110 7.12 -8.47 -12.36
C VAL A 110 6.09 -8.99 -11.36
N VAL A 111 5.08 -8.18 -11.02
CA VAL A 111 4.12 -8.52 -9.96
C VAL A 111 2.76 -8.85 -10.55
N ARG A 112 2.37 -10.13 -10.44
CA ARG A 112 1.11 -10.64 -11.00
C ARG A 112 -0.11 -9.90 -10.43
N GLY A 113 -0.96 -9.42 -11.34
CA GLY A 113 -2.19 -8.69 -11.00
C GLY A 113 -1.95 -7.23 -10.58
N GLY A 114 -0.71 -6.75 -10.64
CA GLY A 114 -0.38 -5.35 -10.39
C GLY A 114 -0.56 -4.46 -11.59
N THR A 115 -0.80 -3.19 -11.33
CA THR A 115 -0.74 -2.09 -12.29
C THR A 115 0.42 -1.19 -11.88
N GLU A 116 1.34 -0.93 -12.80
CA GLU A 116 2.43 0.01 -12.61
C GLU A 116 1.90 1.44 -12.67
N ALA A 117 2.51 2.36 -11.93
CA ALA A 117 2.08 3.75 -11.92
C ALA A 117 3.25 4.71 -11.69
N ASP A 118 3.08 5.94 -12.17
CA ASP A 118 4.01 7.04 -11.90
C ASP A 118 3.36 8.03 -10.94
N TYR A 119 4.09 8.44 -9.91
CA TYR A 119 3.64 9.48 -8.99
C TYR A 119 4.53 10.72 -9.11
N GLN A 120 3.93 11.88 -8.87
CA GLN A 120 4.63 13.16 -8.75
C GLN A 120 4.19 13.80 -7.45
N LEU A 121 5.13 14.16 -6.57
CA LEU A 121 4.82 14.90 -5.35
C LEU A 121 4.73 16.38 -5.68
N HIS A 122 3.83 17.10 -4.98
CA HIS A 122 3.73 18.55 -5.02
C HIS A 122 4.11 19.17 -3.67
N SER A 123 3.75 18.53 -2.56
CA SER A 123 4.14 18.98 -1.22
C SER A 123 4.20 17.83 -0.23
N VAL A 124 5.07 17.99 0.77
CA VAL A 124 5.20 17.11 1.93
C VAL A 124 5.24 17.98 3.17
N GLN A 125 4.35 17.69 4.12
CA GLN A 125 4.22 18.40 5.38
C GLN A 125 4.31 17.42 6.54
N VAL A 126 4.69 17.92 7.72
CA VAL A 126 4.71 17.15 8.96
C VAL A 126 3.98 17.86 10.08
N VAL A 127 3.26 17.10 10.89
CA VAL A 127 2.63 17.54 12.14
C VAL A 127 3.10 16.65 13.27
N PHE A 128 3.53 17.23 14.39
CA PHE A 128 3.94 16.48 15.59
C PHE A 128 2.78 16.34 16.57
N HIS A 129 2.73 15.21 17.27
CA HIS A 129 1.67 14.92 18.25
C HIS A 129 2.14 14.96 19.70
N SER A 130 3.45 15.12 19.93
CA SER A 130 4.01 15.29 21.27
C SER A 130 5.22 16.25 21.26
N PRO A 131 5.48 16.96 22.37
CA PRO A 131 6.68 17.81 22.49
C PRO A 131 7.99 17.03 22.31
N GLU A 132 8.06 15.80 22.81
CA GLU A 132 9.23 14.94 22.68
C GLU A 132 9.48 14.58 21.22
N ALA A 133 8.43 14.15 20.49
CA ALA A 133 8.54 13.83 19.07
C ALA A 133 8.93 15.05 18.23
N ALA A 134 8.39 16.22 18.55
CA ALA A 134 8.74 17.48 17.89
C ALA A 134 10.21 17.84 18.14
N MET A 135 10.70 17.72 19.38
CA MET A 135 12.10 17.98 19.72
C MET A 135 13.04 17.00 19.01
N ASP A 136 12.79 15.71 19.13
CA ASP A 136 13.66 14.65 18.60
C ASP A 136 13.76 14.74 17.06
N LEU A 137 12.63 14.82 16.37
CA LEU A 137 12.63 14.84 14.90
C LEU A 137 13.11 16.17 14.34
N SER A 138 12.78 17.31 14.98
CA SER A 138 13.28 18.61 14.55
C SER A 138 14.81 18.68 14.68
N GLN A 139 15.38 18.15 15.77
CA GLN A 139 16.83 18.05 15.94
C GLN A 139 17.47 17.14 14.89
N TRP A 140 16.82 16.02 14.57
CA TRP A 140 17.26 15.14 13.49
C TRP A 140 17.26 15.83 12.13
N LEU A 141 16.21 16.59 11.81
CA LEU A 141 16.02 17.29 10.55
C LEU A 141 16.87 18.55 10.39
N LYS A 142 17.37 19.11 11.49
CA LYS A 142 18.12 20.36 11.57
C LYS A 142 19.17 20.56 10.46
N PRO A 143 20.03 19.58 10.14
CA PRO A 143 21.06 19.80 9.14
C PRO A 143 20.56 19.75 7.70
N SER A 144 19.33 19.30 7.43
CA SER A 144 18.72 19.29 6.09
C SER A 144 17.68 20.39 5.88
N CYS A 145 16.94 20.79 6.92
CA CYS A 145 15.90 21.82 6.78
C CYS A 145 16.42 23.26 6.84
N GLY A 146 17.53 23.49 7.57
CA GLY A 146 17.87 24.85 8.00
C GLY A 146 16.79 25.45 8.92
N PRO A 147 17.03 26.59 9.59
CA PRO A 147 16.07 27.15 10.55
C PRO A 147 14.66 27.24 9.94
N PRO A 148 13.61 26.80 10.67
CA PRO A 148 12.24 26.92 10.20
C PRO A 148 11.98 28.36 9.78
N SER A 149 11.23 28.54 8.70
CA SER A 149 10.96 29.81 8.02
C SER A 149 10.16 30.77 8.91
N LEU A 150 10.82 31.31 9.94
CA LEU A 150 10.50 32.53 10.67
C LEU A 150 11.83 33.23 10.96
N GLY A 151 12.33 33.98 9.96
CA GLY A 151 13.40 34.94 10.14
C GLY A 151 14.71 34.59 9.45
N ARG A 152 15.04 35.36 8.40
CA ARG A 152 16.43 35.54 7.92
C ARG A 152 17.31 35.92 9.12
N GLY A 153 18.09 34.95 9.61
CA GLY A 153 19.05 35.15 10.71
C GLY A 153 18.63 34.65 12.09
N GLY A 154 17.53 33.90 12.21
CA GLY A 154 17.04 33.37 13.49
C GLY A 154 17.71 32.07 13.96
N LYS A 155 17.90 31.96 15.28
CA LYS A 155 18.32 30.74 16.00
C LYS A 155 17.37 29.58 15.67
N TRP A 156 17.88 28.35 15.59
CA TRP A 156 17.02 27.17 15.44
C TRP A 156 16.12 27.03 16.68
N GLU A 157 14.83 27.27 16.51
CA GLU A 157 13.82 27.00 17.53
C GLU A 157 13.21 25.61 17.29
N PRO A 158 13.01 24.81 18.36
CA PRO A 158 12.32 23.52 18.25
C PRO A 158 10.94 23.70 17.62
N TRP A 159 10.52 22.72 16.84
CA TRP A 159 9.17 22.68 16.29
C TRP A 159 8.14 22.44 17.39
N GLU A 160 6.95 23.00 17.21
CA GLU A 160 5.84 22.91 18.15
C GLU A 160 4.90 21.76 17.77
N PRO A 161 4.30 21.08 18.76
CA PRO A 161 3.28 20.07 18.49
C PRO A 161 2.01 20.70 17.91
N HIS A 162 1.32 19.94 17.07
CA HIS A 162 0.07 20.30 16.40
C HIS A 162 0.16 21.45 15.38
N VAL A 163 1.39 21.90 15.07
CA VAL A 163 1.68 22.84 13.99
C VAL A 163 2.13 22.05 12.77
N SER A 164 1.67 22.48 11.58
CA SER A 164 2.10 21.91 10.29
C SER A 164 3.33 22.63 9.78
N TYR A 165 4.37 21.86 9.46
CA TYR A 165 5.62 22.36 8.88
C TYR A 165 5.83 21.77 7.49
N ASP A 166 6.20 22.61 6.53
CA ASP A 166 6.55 22.17 5.18
C ASP A 166 7.95 21.54 5.18
N LEU A 167 8.02 20.28 4.77
CA LEU A 167 9.27 19.54 4.59
C LEU A 167 9.81 19.69 3.17
N TRP A 168 8.90 19.78 2.20
CA TRP A 168 9.23 19.93 0.79
C TRP A 168 8.03 20.48 0.03
N SER A 169 8.29 21.32 -0.96
CA SER A 169 7.30 21.83 -1.90
C SER A 169 7.94 21.96 -3.28
N GLU A 170 7.18 21.67 -4.33
CA GLU A 170 7.61 21.88 -5.72
C GLU A 170 7.94 23.36 -5.99
N GLU A 171 7.27 24.28 -5.30
CA GLU A 171 7.43 25.73 -5.47
C GLU A 171 8.71 26.28 -4.83
N GLU A 172 9.25 25.61 -3.80
CA GLU A 172 10.45 26.06 -3.07
C GLU A 172 11.73 25.44 -3.66
N GLN A 173 12.47 26.22 -4.44
CA GLN A 173 13.74 25.78 -5.03
C GLN A 173 14.81 25.53 -3.95
N GLY A 174 15.06 24.26 -3.62
CA GLY A 174 16.29 23.81 -2.95
C GLY A 174 16.19 23.39 -1.48
N ARG A 175 15.00 23.38 -0.87
CA ARG A 175 14.79 22.83 0.48
C ARG A 175 14.04 21.50 0.40
N ASP A 176 14.76 20.40 0.61
CA ASP A 176 14.17 19.06 0.74
C ASP A 176 14.56 18.44 2.08
N CYS A 177 13.72 18.69 3.10
CA CYS A 177 13.80 18.01 4.38
C CYS A 177 13.33 16.57 4.31
N ALA A 178 12.38 16.28 3.41
CA ALA A 178 11.70 15.01 3.32
C ALA A 178 12.68 13.89 2.95
N HIS A 179 13.68 14.20 2.12
CA HIS A 179 14.76 13.27 1.77
C HIS A 179 15.52 12.73 3.00
N ARG A 180 15.76 13.55 4.03
CA ARG A 180 16.43 13.10 5.26
C ARG A 180 15.56 12.17 6.11
N LEU A 181 14.24 12.28 6.00
CA LEU A 181 13.28 11.32 6.53
C LEU A 181 13.10 10.11 5.60
N GLY A 182 13.93 9.97 4.55
CA GLY A 182 13.81 8.89 3.58
C GLY A 182 12.40 8.80 3.00
N PHE A 183 11.68 9.93 2.98
CA PHE A 183 10.29 9.95 2.61
C PHE A 183 10.17 9.77 1.10
N THR A 184 9.37 8.80 0.71
CA THR A 184 9.08 8.45 -0.68
C THR A 184 7.67 7.89 -0.74
N MET A 185 7.07 7.94 -1.93
CA MET A 185 5.81 7.25 -2.20
C MET A 185 6.00 6.17 -3.27
N ASN A 186 7.17 5.51 -3.30
CA ASN A 186 7.45 4.42 -4.25
C ASN A 186 6.43 3.27 -4.15
N GLU A 187 5.79 3.09 -2.99
CA GLU A 187 4.66 2.17 -2.84
C GLU A 187 3.49 2.45 -3.79
N LEU A 188 3.31 3.69 -4.27
CA LEU A 188 2.30 4.06 -5.26
C LEU A 188 2.66 3.58 -6.67
N GLN A 189 3.91 3.16 -6.92
CA GLN A 189 4.34 2.68 -8.24
C GLN A 189 3.78 1.31 -8.60
N LEU A 190 3.20 0.60 -7.62
CA LEU A 190 2.58 -0.70 -7.82
C LEU A 190 1.24 -0.75 -7.11
N VAL A 191 0.17 -0.84 -7.89
CA VAL A 191 -1.20 -0.70 -7.41
C VAL A 191 -2.04 -1.91 -7.82
N ARG A 192 -2.89 -2.40 -6.92
CA ARG A 192 -3.90 -3.41 -7.25
C ARG A 192 -5.16 -3.17 -6.41
N VAL A 193 -6.32 -3.30 -7.04
CA VAL A 193 -7.60 -3.29 -6.33
C VAL A 193 -8.24 -4.66 -6.46
N GLU A 194 -8.57 -5.26 -5.33
CA GLU A 194 -9.40 -6.46 -5.26
C GLU A 194 -10.80 -6.10 -4.77
N ARG A 195 -11.81 -6.69 -5.39
CA ARG A 195 -13.19 -6.65 -4.89
C ARG A 195 -13.61 -8.05 -4.49
N ARG A 196 -13.93 -8.23 -3.21
CA ARG A 196 -14.37 -9.51 -2.63
C ARG A 196 -15.86 -9.47 -2.34
N ARG A 197 -16.61 -10.39 -2.94
CA ARG A 197 -18.03 -10.61 -2.61
C ARG A 197 -18.14 -11.67 -1.52
N HIS A 198 -18.83 -11.37 -0.43
CA HIS A 198 -18.87 -12.29 0.71
C HIS A 198 -19.91 -13.41 0.52
N HIS A 199 -21.02 -13.20 -0.19
CA HIS A 199 -21.95 -14.29 -0.54
C HIS A 199 -22.61 -14.12 -1.92
N GLY A 200 -23.02 -15.23 -2.54
CA GLY A 200 -23.74 -15.28 -3.83
C GLY A 200 -25.17 -14.71 -3.81
N VAL A 201 -25.54 -13.95 -2.78
CA VAL A 201 -26.84 -13.28 -2.65
C VAL A 201 -26.66 -11.81 -3.03
N TRP A 202 -27.54 -11.29 -3.89
CA TRP A 202 -27.57 -9.88 -4.28
C TRP A 202 -28.07 -9.01 -3.12
N LEU A 203 -27.20 -8.71 -2.16
CA LEU A 203 -27.38 -7.60 -1.25
C LEU A 203 -26.59 -6.40 -1.79
N PRO A 204 -27.23 -5.23 -1.99
CA PRO A 204 -26.50 -3.98 -2.18
C PRO A 204 -25.55 -3.82 -0.98
N ASP A 205 -24.26 -3.57 -1.24
CA ASP A 205 -23.19 -3.39 -0.23
C ASP A 205 -22.47 -4.65 0.31
N ASP A 206 -22.72 -5.86 -0.22
CA ASP A 206 -21.99 -7.07 0.21
C ASP A 206 -20.63 -7.27 -0.51
N HIS A 207 -19.86 -6.19 -0.66
CA HIS A 207 -18.52 -6.27 -1.24
C HIS A 207 -17.51 -5.45 -0.45
N THR A 208 -16.34 -6.04 -0.22
CA THR A 208 -15.19 -5.32 0.34
C THR A 208 -14.23 -4.99 -0.78
N GLU A 209 -13.80 -3.74 -0.84
CA GLU A 209 -12.74 -3.28 -1.74
C GLU A 209 -11.45 -3.10 -0.95
N GLU A 210 -10.39 -3.73 -1.44
CA GLU A 210 -9.05 -3.69 -0.86
C GLU A 210 -8.08 -3.10 -1.89
N LEU A 211 -7.33 -2.09 -1.47
CA LEU A 211 -6.26 -1.47 -2.23
C LEU A 211 -4.91 -1.95 -1.72
N PHE A 212 -4.18 -2.64 -2.59
CA PHE A 212 -2.82 -3.08 -2.36
C PHE A 212 -1.85 -2.09 -3.00
N LEU A 213 -0.83 -1.72 -2.24
CA LEU A 213 0.27 -0.85 -2.66
C LEU A 213 1.59 -1.60 -2.54
N GLY A 214 2.59 -1.18 -3.31
CA GLY A 214 3.91 -1.79 -3.38
C GLY A 214 4.63 -1.83 -2.02
N ASP A 215 5.48 -2.83 -1.81
CA ASP A 215 6.37 -2.90 -0.66
C ASP A 215 7.37 -1.73 -0.57
N VAL A 216 7.95 -1.58 0.62
CA VAL A 216 9.03 -0.63 0.87
C VAL A 216 10.27 -1.35 1.34
N HIS A 217 11.42 -0.77 1.02
CA HIS A 217 12.70 -1.31 1.43
C HIS A 217 12.86 -1.33 2.95
N THR A 218 13.56 -2.36 3.43
CA THR A 218 13.81 -2.56 4.86
C THR A 218 14.70 -1.49 5.45
N GLU A 219 15.83 -1.26 4.78
CA GLU A 219 16.76 -0.17 5.07
C GLU A 219 16.21 1.17 4.57
N HIS A 220 16.18 2.16 5.46
CA HIS A 220 15.59 3.48 5.20
C HIS A 220 16.33 4.24 4.10
N THR A 221 17.66 4.15 4.07
CA THR A 221 18.52 4.85 3.07
C THR A 221 18.32 4.34 1.64
N GLN A 222 17.73 3.14 1.48
CA GLN A 222 17.50 2.52 0.18
C GLN A 222 16.08 2.74 -0.35
N ARG A 223 15.17 3.30 0.46
CA ARG A 223 13.75 3.46 0.08
C ARG A 223 13.55 4.31 -1.18
N THR A 224 14.38 5.34 -1.36
CA THR A 224 14.38 6.23 -2.54
C THR A 224 14.66 5.50 -3.85
N HIS A 225 15.50 4.46 -3.80
CA HIS A 225 15.93 3.72 -4.98
C HIS A 225 15.19 2.38 -5.16
N HIS A 226 14.36 2.00 -4.19
CA HIS A 226 13.65 0.72 -4.19
C HIS A 226 12.49 0.72 -5.17
N THR A 227 12.44 -0.28 -6.03
CA THR A 227 11.30 -0.59 -6.88
C THR A 227 10.45 -1.67 -6.22
N PRO A 228 9.14 -1.47 -6.05
CA PRO A 228 8.32 -2.46 -5.38
C PRO A 228 8.29 -3.82 -6.09
N SER A 229 8.38 -4.89 -5.31
CA SER A 229 8.41 -6.28 -5.81
C SER A 229 7.31 -7.17 -5.23
N SER A 230 6.62 -6.68 -4.20
CA SER A 230 5.50 -7.33 -3.53
C SER A 230 4.51 -6.28 -3.01
N TYR A 231 3.48 -6.71 -2.28
CA TYR A 231 2.46 -5.82 -1.73
C TYR A 231 2.57 -5.69 -0.21
N GLN A 232 2.27 -4.49 0.29
CA GLN A 232 1.99 -4.24 1.70
C GLN A 232 0.59 -4.77 2.09
N PRO A 233 0.27 -4.83 3.40
CA PRO A 233 -1.10 -5.04 3.85
C PRO A 233 -2.08 -4.10 3.13
N PRO A 234 -3.28 -4.58 2.75
CA PRO A 234 -4.21 -3.78 2.00
C PRO A 234 -4.84 -2.68 2.84
N LEU A 235 -5.18 -1.58 2.16
CA LEU A 235 -6.09 -0.56 2.68
C LEU A 235 -7.53 -0.91 2.30
N GLN A 236 -8.48 -0.60 3.17
CA GLN A 236 -9.90 -0.83 2.92
C GLN A 236 -10.58 0.48 2.49
N ASN A 237 -11.44 0.39 1.47
CA ASN A 237 -12.23 1.54 1.04
C ASN A 237 -13.23 1.94 2.14
N THR A 238 -13.29 3.23 2.47
CA THR A 238 -14.20 3.77 3.47
C THR A 238 -15.56 4.17 2.92
N LYS A 239 -15.86 3.92 1.62
CA LYS A 239 -17.16 4.18 0.97
C LYS A 239 -18.25 4.27 2.02
N VAL A 240 -18.68 5.51 2.28
CA VAL A 240 -19.60 5.83 3.36
C VAL A 240 -20.76 4.84 3.24
N ARG A 241 -20.89 3.96 4.24
CA ARG A 241 -22.14 3.24 4.46
C ARG A 241 -23.17 4.34 4.69
N HIS A 242 -23.81 4.81 3.62
CA HIS A 242 -25.06 5.54 3.73
C HIS A 242 -26.06 4.54 4.32
N ARG A 243 -25.99 4.37 5.64
CA ARG A 243 -27.15 3.98 6.43
C ARG A 243 -27.99 5.24 6.47
N ASP A 244 -28.93 5.30 5.55
CA ASP A 244 -30.02 6.27 5.63
C ASP A 244 -30.63 6.16 7.04
N ILE A 245 -30.64 7.30 7.74
CA ILE A 245 -31.41 7.53 8.96
C ILE A 245 -32.87 7.73 8.54
#